data_AF-A0A2K2CC61-F1
#
_entry.id   AF-A0A2K2CC61-F1
#
_cell.length_a   1.000
_cell.length_b   1.000
_cell.length_c   1.000
_cell.angle_alpha   90.00
_cell.angle_beta   90.00
_cell.angle_gamma   90.00
#
_symmetry.space_group_name_H-M   'P 1'
#
loop_
_entity.id
_entity.type
_entity.pdbx_description
1 polymer ?
#
loop_
_entity_poly.entity_id
_entity_poly.type
_entity_poly.pdbx_seq_one_letter_code
_entity_poly.pdbx_strand_id
1 'polypeptide(L)'
;MTKRYTDVVIVGVGSVRLSCAYEFSKNPSVKIIIIEQSVSPGGGTWLGGQLFSAMRRKEEYVEWSLIGLVSMNHDTQSCMDPNVMEAKVVVSSCGHDGPFGATGVKRLKSIGMIVSVPGMNALDMNAAEDAIERLPREIVPGMIVTGME
;
A
#
# COMPACT_ATOMS: atom_id res chain seq x y z
N MET A 1 -24.03 14.32 0.10
CA MET A 1 -22.83 13.48 0.29
C MET A 1 -21.72 14.40 0.79
N THR A 2 -21.28 14.26 2.04
CA THR A 2 -20.22 15.11 2.64
C THR A 2 -18.87 14.69 2.07
N LYS A 3 -18.31 15.49 1.16
CA LYS A 3 -17.00 15.24 0.57
C LYS A 3 -15.91 15.36 1.65
N ARG A 4 -15.13 14.30 1.85
CA ARG A 4 -13.93 14.34 2.71
C ARG A 4 -12.72 14.56 1.81
N TYR A 5 -12.03 15.67 2.04
CA TYR A 5 -10.84 16.09 1.29
C TYR A 5 -9.58 15.83 2.11
N THR A 6 -8.58 15.21 1.49
CA THR A 6 -7.24 15.00 2.07
C THR A 6 -6.16 15.33 1.05
N ASP A 7 -4.92 15.54 1.51
CA ASP A 7 -3.80 15.77 0.59
C ASP A 7 -3.33 14.45 -0.01
N VAL A 8 -3.12 13.44 0.84
CA VAL A 8 -2.63 12.11 0.43
C VAL A 8 -3.57 11.02 0.94
N VAL A 9 -3.90 10.07 0.07
CA VAL A 9 -4.51 8.78 0.45
C VAL A 9 -3.51 7.68 0.18
N ILE A 10 -3.30 6.80 1.15
CA ILE A 10 -2.44 5.63 1.01
C ILE A 10 -3.31 4.37 1.12
N VAL A 11 -3.26 3.49 0.12
CA VAL A 11 -4.19 2.35 -0.01
C VAL A 11 -3.52 1.03 0.36
N GLY A 12 -4.04 0.41 1.44
CA GLY A 12 -3.74 -0.75 2.33
C GLY A 12 -3.02 -0.36 3.66
N VAL A 13 -2.39 -1.27 4.44
CA VAL A 13 -1.39 -1.09 5.54
C VAL A 13 -0.41 -2.30 5.64
N GLY A 14 0.84 -2.10 5.19
CA GLY A 14 1.93 -3.09 5.18
C GLY A 14 3.29 -2.37 5.31
N SER A 15 4.42 -3.09 5.31
CA SER A 15 5.76 -2.49 5.59
C SER A 15 6.02 -1.20 4.82
N VAL A 16 6.03 -1.27 3.48
CA VAL A 16 6.32 -0.13 2.59
C VAL A 16 5.36 1.03 2.85
N ARG A 17 4.13 0.71 3.24
CA ARG A 17 3.08 1.69 3.42
C ARG A 17 3.21 2.46 4.72
N LEU A 18 3.59 1.78 5.80
CA LEU A 18 3.90 2.43 7.07
C LEU A 18 5.14 3.31 6.92
N SER A 19 6.14 2.88 6.12
CA SER A 19 7.29 3.72 5.78
C SER A 19 6.84 5.01 5.09
N CYS A 20 6.00 4.86 4.07
CA CYS A 20 5.48 5.98 3.29
C CYS A 20 4.67 6.96 4.15
N ALA A 21 3.76 6.44 4.99
CA ALA A 21 2.98 7.25 5.91
C ALA A 21 3.87 7.96 6.94
N TYR A 22 4.87 7.27 7.47
CA TYR A 22 5.86 7.84 8.39
C TYR A 22 6.60 9.01 7.74
N GLU A 23 7.12 8.83 6.52
CA GLU A 23 7.82 9.89 5.78
C GLU A 23 6.93 11.10 5.52
N PHE A 24 5.70 10.91 5.05
CA PHE A 24 4.78 12.03 4.84
C PHE A 24 4.38 12.73 6.15
N SER A 25 4.25 11.98 7.24
CA SER A 25 3.84 12.53 8.54
C SER A 25 4.88 13.47 9.15
N LYS A 26 6.14 13.40 8.71
CA LYS A 26 7.19 14.35 9.12
C LYS A 26 6.87 15.79 8.70
N ASN A 27 6.03 15.98 7.68
CA ASN A 27 5.49 17.28 7.33
C ASN A 27 4.09 17.46 7.94
N PRO A 28 3.94 18.25 9.02
CA PRO A 28 2.66 18.41 9.71
C PRO A 28 1.60 19.16 8.88
N SER A 29 1.96 19.80 7.77
CA SER A 29 1.00 20.48 6.89
C SER A 29 0.26 19.52 5.95
N VAL A 30 0.71 18.26 5.85
CA VAL A 30 0.13 17.27 4.92
C VAL A 30 -0.89 16.41 5.66
N LYS A 31 -2.13 16.40 5.18
CA LYS A 31 -3.16 15.49 5.69
C LYS A 31 -3.07 14.16 4.96
N ILE A 32 -2.92 13.09 5.74
CA ILE A 32 -2.72 11.74 5.24
C ILE A 32 -3.87 10.88 5.72
N ILE A 33 -4.45 10.09 4.80
CA ILE A 33 -5.45 9.08 5.14
C ILE A 33 -4.93 7.68 4.81
N ILE A 34 -4.98 6.86 5.86
CA ILE A 34 -4.92 5.40 5.99
C ILE A 34 -6.12 4.63 5.42
N ILE A 35 -6.06 3.86 4.31
CA ILE A 35 -7.16 2.94 3.97
C ILE A 35 -6.65 1.50 4.00
N GLU A 36 -7.08 0.68 4.96
CA GLU A 36 -6.76 -0.75 4.99
C GLU A 36 -8.04 -1.58 5.01
N GLN A 37 -8.00 -2.71 4.32
CA GLN A 37 -9.09 -3.68 4.21
C GLN A 37 -9.14 -4.65 5.40
N SER A 38 -7.99 -4.96 5.99
CA SER A 38 -7.83 -5.83 7.14
C SER A 38 -8.06 -5.07 8.44
N VAL A 39 -8.70 -5.72 9.41
CA VAL A 39 -8.81 -5.19 10.78
C VAL A 39 -7.43 -4.96 11.40
N SER A 40 -6.51 -5.89 11.12
CA SER A 40 -5.14 -5.85 11.64
C SER A 40 -4.22 -5.20 10.60
N PRO A 41 -3.59 -4.05 10.91
CA PRO A 41 -2.58 -3.46 10.03
C PRO A 41 -1.32 -4.34 9.96
N GLY A 42 -0.45 -4.09 8.98
CA GLY A 42 0.87 -4.73 8.86
C GLY A 42 0.99 -5.68 7.67
N GLY A 43 -0.13 -6.13 7.10
CA GLY A 43 -0.11 -6.98 5.91
C GLY A 43 0.73 -8.24 6.14
N GLY A 44 1.71 -8.50 5.27
CA GLY A 44 2.59 -9.67 5.36
C GLY A 44 3.74 -9.59 6.37
N THR A 45 3.84 -8.53 7.19
CA THR A 45 5.03 -8.29 8.03
C THR A 45 4.96 -8.94 9.41
N TRP A 46 3.88 -9.66 9.73
CA TRP A 46 3.71 -10.31 11.02
C TRP A 46 4.64 -11.52 11.22
N LEU A 47 5.10 -12.12 10.14
CA LEU A 47 5.96 -13.31 10.13
C LEU A 47 7.05 -13.14 9.07
N GLY A 48 8.12 -13.91 9.23
CA GLY A 48 9.10 -14.17 8.18
C GLY A 48 8.64 -15.29 7.25
N GLY A 49 9.59 -15.91 6.55
CA GLY A 49 9.31 -17.01 5.64
C GLY A 49 8.75 -18.23 6.37
N GLN A 50 7.74 -18.87 5.79
CA GLN A 50 7.28 -20.20 6.21
C GLN A 50 6.83 -20.28 7.69
N LEU A 51 6.19 -19.21 8.18
CA LEU A 51 5.73 -19.03 9.57
C LEU A 51 6.83 -18.85 10.62
N PHE A 52 8.10 -18.81 10.22
CA PHE A 52 9.18 -18.45 11.13
C PHE A 52 9.10 -16.97 11.49
N SER A 53 9.43 -16.61 12.73
CA SER A 53 9.30 -15.23 13.21
C SER A 53 10.39 -14.28 12.69
N ALA A 54 11.54 -14.81 12.25
CA ALA A 54 12.69 -14.00 11.90
C ALA A 54 12.50 -13.28 10.55
N MET A 55 12.55 -11.96 10.58
CA MET A 55 12.64 -11.11 9.38
C MET A 55 14.12 -10.87 9.05
N ARG A 56 14.58 -11.36 7.90
CA ARG A 56 15.94 -11.12 7.40
C ARG A 56 16.00 -9.75 6.72
N ARG A 57 17.07 -8.99 6.97
CA ARG A 57 17.37 -7.73 6.29
C ARG A 57 18.68 -7.85 5.52
N LYS A 58 18.76 -7.23 4.34
CA LYS A 58 20.03 -6.81 3.74
C LYS A 58 20.53 -5.60 4.57
N GLU A 59 21.84 -5.44 4.71
CA GLU A 59 22.46 -4.51 5.66
C GLU A 59 21.84 -3.09 5.65
N GLU A 60 21.61 -2.57 6.87
CA GLU A 60 21.10 -1.24 7.24
C GLU A 60 19.66 -0.88 6.77
N TYR A 61 18.70 -0.84 7.72
CA TYR A 61 17.65 0.20 7.92
C TYR A 61 16.54 -0.26 8.89
N VAL A 62 16.43 0.52 9.98
CA VAL A 62 15.38 0.83 10.99
C VAL A 62 14.54 -0.29 11.66
N GLU A 63 14.52 -0.22 12.99
CA GLU A 63 13.64 -0.91 13.95
C GLU A 63 12.22 -0.30 13.91
N TRP A 64 11.18 -1.14 13.91
CA TRP A 64 9.78 -0.71 13.81
C TRP A 64 9.11 -0.67 15.17
N SER A 65 8.54 0.48 15.54
CA SER A 65 7.57 0.62 16.64
C SER A 65 6.15 0.74 16.08
N LEU A 66 5.22 0.03 16.73
CA LEU A 66 3.81 -0.07 16.36
C LEU A 66 3.09 1.27 16.53
N ILE A 67 2.53 1.81 15.45
CA ILE A 67 1.49 2.85 15.51
C ILE A 67 0.24 2.30 14.82
N GLY A 68 -0.69 1.83 15.65
CA GLY A 68 -2.01 1.39 15.22
C GLY A 68 -2.99 2.55 15.25
N LEU A 69 -3.62 2.85 14.10
CA LEU A 69 -4.90 3.52 14.06
C LEU A 69 -5.90 2.57 13.40
N VAL A 70 -6.76 1.99 14.23
CA VAL A 70 -7.81 1.04 13.85
C VAL A 70 -9.07 1.81 13.47
N SER A 71 -9.71 1.47 12.35
CA SER A 71 -11.12 1.75 12.15
C SER A 71 -11.88 0.41 12.16
N MET A 72 -12.71 0.23 13.19
CA MET A 72 -13.60 -0.91 13.36
C MET A 72 -14.74 -0.86 12.34
N ASN A 73 -14.99 -1.96 11.63
CA ASN A 73 -16.29 -2.67 11.61
C ASN A 73 -16.19 -3.92 10.71
N HIS A 74 -16.34 -5.12 11.28
CA HIS A 74 -16.59 -6.34 10.49
C HIS A 74 -17.90 -7.01 10.94
N ASP A 75 -18.56 -7.64 9.97
CA ASP A 75 -19.74 -8.52 10.03
C ASP A 75 -21.15 -7.99 9.69
N THR A 76 -21.32 -6.82 9.04
CA THR A 76 -22.66 -6.42 8.53
C THR A 76 -22.72 -5.68 7.19
N GLN A 77 -21.71 -5.75 6.30
CA GLN A 77 -21.77 -4.99 5.05
C GLN A 77 -21.90 -5.85 3.80
N SER A 78 -23.16 -6.17 3.52
CA SER A 78 -23.61 -6.89 2.32
C SER A 78 -24.23 -5.97 1.26
N CYS A 79 -24.34 -4.66 1.51
CA CYS A 79 -24.81 -3.63 0.59
C CYS A 79 -24.38 -2.24 1.12
N MET A 80 -23.17 -1.77 0.80
CA MET A 80 -22.89 -0.33 0.85
C MET A 80 -22.53 0.13 -0.55
N ASP A 81 -23.20 1.18 -1.01
CA ASP A 81 -22.66 2.02 -2.07
C ASP A 81 -21.30 2.55 -1.62
N PRO A 82 -20.29 2.56 -2.50
CA PRO A 82 -18.97 3.05 -2.12
C PRO A 82 -19.08 4.51 -1.66
N ASN A 83 -18.39 4.83 -0.57
CA ASN A 83 -18.16 6.22 -0.22
C ASN A 83 -16.96 6.76 -1.01
N VAL A 84 -16.91 8.07 -1.23
CA VAL A 84 -15.87 8.72 -2.02
C VAL A 84 -14.96 9.55 -1.12
N MET A 85 -13.66 9.39 -1.29
CA MET A 85 -12.64 10.27 -0.71
C MET A 85 -11.87 10.95 -1.84
N GLU A 86 -11.75 12.26 -1.75
CA GLU A 86 -10.97 13.06 -2.71
C GLU A 86 -9.56 13.31 -2.14
N ALA A 87 -8.54 13.08 -2.98
CA ALA A 87 -7.13 13.25 -2.63
C ALA A 87 -6.40 14.01 -3.73
N LYS A 88 -5.34 14.76 -3.37
CA LYS A 88 -4.44 15.35 -4.37
C LYS A 88 -3.56 14.28 -5.00
N VAL A 89 -3.07 13.35 -4.18
CA VAL A 89 -2.24 12.21 -4.61
C VAL A 89 -2.71 10.93 -3.91
N VAL A 90 -2.79 9.85 -4.67
CA VAL A 90 -3.03 8.49 -4.18
C VAL A 90 -1.73 7.71 -4.25
N VAL A 91 -1.34 7.08 -3.14
CA VAL A 91 -0.21 6.15 -3.09
C VAL A 91 -0.77 4.73 -2.94
N SER A 92 -0.65 3.95 -4.00
CA SER A 92 -1.05 2.54 -4.05
C SER A 92 0.13 1.66 -3.68
N SER A 93 -0.08 0.76 -2.72
CA SER A 93 0.96 -0.21 -2.33
C SER A 93 0.36 -1.54 -1.90
N CYS A 94 -0.64 -2.01 -2.65
CA CYS A 94 -1.53 -3.14 -2.36
C CYS A 94 -0.84 -4.51 -2.35
N GLY A 95 0.48 -4.57 -2.46
CA GLY A 95 1.24 -5.82 -2.57
C GLY A 95 1.06 -6.49 -3.93
N HIS A 96 1.66 -7.67 -4.08
CA HIS A 96 1.64 -8.42 -5.33
C HIS A 96 0.29 -9.08 -5.61
N ASP A 97 0.17 -9.73 -6.76
CA ASP A 97 -1.06 -10.37 -7.23
C ASP A 97 -1.69 -11.33 -6.20
N GLY A 98 -3.02 -11.30 -6.10
CA GLY A 98 -3.86 -12.03 -5.17
C GLY A 98 -5.30 -11.49 -5.19
N PRO A 99 -6.22 -12.02 -4.35
CA PRO A 99 -7.62 -11.58 -4.31
C PRO A 99 -7.78 -10.08 -4.03
N PHE A 100 -6.91 -9.52 -3.19
CA PHE A 100 -6.88 -8.11 -2.83
C PHE A 100 -5.59 -7.40 -3.25
N GLY A 101 -4.65 -8.17 -3.77
CA GLY A 101 -3.33 -7.73 -4.15
C GLY A 101 -3.32 -7.06 -5.52
N ALA A 102 -2.41 -6.09 -5.69
CA ALA A 102 -2.25 -5.32 -6.93
C ALA A 102 -3.55 -4.63 -7.42
N THR A 103 -4.44 -4.24 -6.50
CA THR A 103 -5.77 -3.69 -6.83
C THR A 103 -5.68 -2.39 -7.65
N GLY A 104 -4.73 -1.50 -7.31
CA GLY A 104 -4.55 -0.24 -8.01
C GLY A 104 -4.14 -0.45 -9.45
N VAL A 105 -3.06 -1.20 -9.69
CA VAL A 105 -2.56 -1.47 -11.05
C VAL A 105 -3.52 -2.30 -11.88
N LYS A 106 -4.20 -3.31 -11.29
CA LYS A 106 -5.25 -4.06 -11.97
C LYS A 106 -6.42 -3.17 -12.38
N ARG A 107 -6.82 -2.23 -11.50
CA ARG A 107 -7.88 -1.29 -11.80
C ARG A 107 -7.48 -0.37 -12.95
N LEU A 108 -6.28 0.20 -12.91
CA LEU A 108 -5.73 1.04 -13.99
C LEU A 108 -5.76 0.33 -15.35
N LYS A 109 -5.41 -0.97 -15.37
CA LYS A 109 -5.50 -1.79 -16.59
C LYS A 109 -6.95 -1.94 -17.05
N SER A 110 -7.87 -2.25 -16.14
CA SER A 110 -9.29 -2.46 -16.48
C SER A 110 -9.99 -1.22 -17.04
N ILE A 111 -9.54 -0.01 -16.66
CA ILE A 111 -10.07 1.27 -17.16
C ILE A 111 -9.29 1.79 -18.37
N GLY A 112 -8.28 1.05 -18.86
CA GLY A 112 -7.51 1.41 -20.04
C GLY A 112 -6.47 2.52 -19.82
N MET A 113 -6.15 2.87 -18.57
CA MET A 113 -5.13 3.88 -18.27
C MET A 113 -3.69 3.33 -18.40
N ILE A 114 -3.52 2.01 -18.31
CA ILE A 114 -2.25 1.32 -18.59
C ILE A 114 -2.50 0.13 -19.51
N VAL A 115 -1.51 -0.18 -20.37
CA VAL A 115 -1.63 -1.21 -21.41
C VAL A 115 -1.53 -2.63 -20.83
N SER A 116 -0.61 -2.83 -19.89
CA SER A 116 -0.32 -4.16 -19.35
C SER A 116 0.17 -4.11 -17.92
N VAL A 117 -0.18 -5.14 -17.15
CA VAL A 117 0.42 -5.47 -15.86
C VAL A 117 1.11 -6.82 -16.06
N PRO A 118 2.44 -6.87 -16.20
CA PRO A 118 3.17 -8.10 -16.50
C PRO A 118 3.14 -9.10 -15.34
N GLY A 119 2.86 -8.64 -14.11
CA GLY A 119 2.91 -9.45 -12.90
C GLY A 119 4.31 -9.52 -12.30
N MET A 120 4.42 -10.23 -11.19
CA MET A 120 5.70 -10.45 -10.51
C MET A 120 6.48 -11.60 -11.18
N ASN A 121 7.80 -11.44 -11.29
CA ASN A 121 8.70 -12.48 -11.79
C ASN A 121 9.04 -13.50 -10.69
N ALA A 122 9.84 -14.52 -11.05
CA ALA A 122 10.42 -15.45 -10.08
C ALA A 122 11.35 -14.75 -9.07
N LEU A 123 11.57 -15.40 -7.93
CA LEU A 123 12.33 -14.83 -6.81
C LEU A 123 13.82 -14.73 -7.15
N ASP A 124 14.31 -13.49 -7.17
CA ASP A 124 15.74 -13.13 -7.13
C ASP A 124 15.88 -11.95 -6.17
N MET A 125 16.37 -12.20 -4.95
CA MET A 125 16.42 -11.18 -3.90
C MET A 125 17.32 -9.98 -4.28
N ASN A 126 18.47 -10.26 -4.90
CA ASN A 126 19.45 -9.21 -5.18
C ASN A 126 18.92 -8.24 -6.24
N ALA A 127 18.37 -8.79 -7.31
CA ALA A 127 17.78 -7.97 -8.37
C ALA A 127 16.45 -7.32 -7.94
N ALA A 128 15.63 -8.04 -7.17
CA ALA A 128 14.30 -7.56 -6.78
C ALA A 128 14.35 -6.38 -5.82
N GLU A 129 15.21 -6.41 -4.80
CA GLU A 129 15.31 -5.31 -3.84
C GLU A 129 15.74 -4.00 -4.51
N ASP A 130 16.79 -4.06 -5.33
CA ASP A 130 17.28 -2.91 -6.11
C ASP A 130 16.20 -2.39 -7.09
N ALA A 131 15.40 -3.29 -7.68
CA ALA A 131 14.32 -2.91 -8.58
C ALA A 131 13.14 -2.25 -7.83
N ILE A 132 12.72 -2.81 -6.69
CA ILE A 132 11.61 -2.29 -5.88
C ILE A 132 11.93 -0.92 -5.27
N GLU A 133 13.21 -0.61 -5.04
CA GLU A 133 13.63 0.73 -4.59
C GLU A 133 13.64 1.75 -5.73
N ARG A 134 14.01 1.34 -6.95
CA ARG A 134 14.19 2.26 -8.10
C ARG A 134 12.93 2.50 -8.91
N LEU A 135 12.00 1.54 -8.93
CA LEU A 135 10.77 1.60 -9.72
C LEU A 135 9.62 2.48 -9.18
N PRO A 136 9.48 2.74 -7.85
CA PRO A 136 8.40 3.54 -7.31
C PRO A 136 8.33 4.91 -7.98
N ARG A 137 7.16 5.19 -8.56
CA ARG A 137 6.93 6.41 -9.33
C ARG A 137 5.44 6.67 -9.48
N GLU A 138 5.14 7.86 -9.96
CA GLU A 138 3.81 8.20 -10.48
C GLU A 138 3.57 7.42 -11.78
N ILE A 139 2.62 6.48 -11.76
CA ILE A 139 2.29 5.65 -12.92
C ILE A 139 1.30 6.38 -13.84
N VAL A 140 0.36 7.12 -13.24
CA VAL A 140 -0.57 8.02 -13.92
C VAL A 140 -0.71 9.29 -13.08
N PRO A 141 -1.09 10.44 -13.68
CA PRO A 141 -1.24 11.69 -12.94
C PRO A 141 -2.13 11.53 -11.70
N GLY A 142 -1.58 11.82 -10.52
CA GLY A 142 -2.23 11.69 -9.22
C GLY A 142 -2.13 10.32 -8.56
N MET A 143 -1.47 9.32 -9.17
CA MET A 143 -1.33 7.97 -8.59
C MET A 143 0.12 7.45 -8.64
N ILE A 144 0.70 7.30 -7.46
CA ILE A 144 2.01 6.70 -7.22
C ILE A 144 1.83 5.22 -6.86
N VAL A 145 2.68 4.37 -7.39
CA VAL A 145 2.73 2.95 -7.02
C VAL A 145 4.08 2.64 -6.35
N THR A 146 4.05 1.90 -5.25
CA THR A 146 5.24 1.52 -4.49
C THR A 146 5.10 0.15 -3.83
N GLY A 147 6.24 -0.45 -3.49
CA GLY A 147 6.32 -1.78 -2.88
C GLY A 147 6.20 -2.91 -3.90
N MET A 148 5.54 -4.00 -3.50
CA MET A 148 5.40 -5.21 -4.32
C MET A 148 4.24 -5.14 -5.35
N GLU A 149 3.57 -3.98 -5.48
CA GLU A 149 2.51 -3.73 -6.46
C GLU A 149 3.09 -3.18 -7.77
#